data_AF-A0A953NSP2-F1
#
_entry.id   AF-A0A953NSP2-F1
#
_cell.length_a   1.000
_cell.length_b   1.000
_cell.length_c   1.000
_cell.angle_alpha   90.00
_cell.angle_beta   90.00
_cell.angle_gamma   90.00
#
_symmetry.space_group_name_H-M   'P 1'
#
loop_
_entity.id
_entity.type
_entity.pdbx_description
1 polymer ?
#
loop_
_entity_poly.entity_id
_entity_poly.type
_entity_poly.pdbx_seq_one_letter_code
_entity_poly.pdbx_strand_id
1 'polypeptide(L)' 'MTTKEVAAWLNAPLYTVRMWIRRGDLEGRKLPNGEIRVDPADLAVFWKYRPDAAG' A
#
# COMPACT_ATOMS: atom_id res chain seq x y z
N MET A 1 0.31 -5.19 -7.30
CA MET A 1 1.07 -3.94 -7.51
C MET A 1 2.26 -3.92 -6.57
N THR A 2 3.39 -3.35 -6.98
CA THR A 2 4.54 -3.08 -6.13
C THR A 2 4.25 -1.89 -5.21
N THR A 3 4.99 -1.77 -4.10
CA THR A 3 4.86 -0.62 -3.20
C THR A 3 5.11 0.73 -3.89
N LYS A 4 5.92 0.76 -4.96
CA LYS A 4 6.16 1.97 -5.76
C LYS A 4 4.95 2.36 -6.60
N GLU A 5 4.30 1.39 -7.23
CA GLU A 5 3.08 1.64 -8.01
C GLU A 5 1.92 2.09 -7.10
N VAL A 6 1.81 1.49 -5.90
CA VAL A 6 0.83 1.91 -4.89
C VAL A 6 1.07 3.35 -4.44
N ALA A 7 2.34 3.71 -4.18
CA ALA A 7 2.72 5.06 -3.81
C ALA A 7 2.34 6.08 -4.89
N ALA A 8 2.59 5.75 -6.16
CA ALA A 8 2.19 6.60 -7.29
C ALA A 8 0.67 6.72 -7.42
N TRP A 9 -0.07 5.62 -7.23
CA TRP A 9 -1.54 5.61 -7.31
C TRP A 9 -2.20 6.44 -6.21
N LEU A 10 -1.69 6.33 -4.98
CA LEU A 10 -2.20 7.08 -3.82
C LEU A 10 -1.64 8.50 -3.70
N ASN A 11 -0.77 8.91 -4.62
CA ASN A 11 0.04 10.13 -4.47
C ASN A 11 0.72 10.23 -3.09
N ALA A 12 1.19 9.10 -2.55
CA ALA A 12 1.74 9.01 -1.20
C ALA A 12 3.24 8.69 -1.22
N PRO A 13 4.03 9.19 -0.25
CA PRO A 13 5.43 8.80 -0.13
C PRO A 13 5.58 7.28 0.06
N LEU A 14 6.61 6.69 -0.58
CA LEU A 14 6.88 5.24 -0.48
C LEU A 14 7.09 4.77 0.97
N TYR A 15 7.67 5.62 1.82
CA TYR A 15 7.85 5.30 3.24
C TYR A 15 6.50 5.13 3.96
N THR A 16 5.51 5.96 3.62
CA THR A 16 4.17 5.93 4.19
C THR A 16 3.45 4.64 3.82
N VAL A 17 3.52 4.23 2.56
CA VAL A 17 2.98 2.94 2.08
C VAL A 17 3.61 1.78 2.83
N ARG A 18 4.93 1.79 3.01
CA ARG A 18 5.63 0.75 3.78
C ARG A 18 5.22 0.75 5.26
N MET A 19 4.94 1.92 5.84
CA MET A 19 4.42 2.01 7.21
C MET A 19 3.01 1.44 7.34
N TRP A 20 2.09 1.73 6.40
CA TRP A 20 0.74 1.14 6.42
C TRP A 20 0.81 -0.38 6.35
N ILE A 21 1.65 -0.92 5.48
CA ILE A 21 1.85 -2.38 5.38
C ILE A 21 2.44 -2.94 6.67
N ARG A 22 3.43 -2.28 7.26
CA ARG A 22 4.06 -2.71 8.51
C ARG A 22 3.10 -2.66 9.71
N ARG A 23 2.16 -1.71 9.72
CA ARG A 23 1.13 -1.56 10.76
C ARG A 23 -0.05 -2.51 10.57
N GLY A 24 -0.20 -3.11 9.38
CA GLY A 24 -1.36 -3.90 9.01
C GLY A 24 -2.55 -3.07 8.53
N ASP A 25 -2.35 -1.77 8.28
CA ASP A 25 -3.40 -0.89 7.73
C ASP A 25 -3.66 -1.20 6.25
N LEU A 26 -2.62 -1.59 5.51
CA LEU A 26 -2.69 -1.97 4.10
C LEU A 26 -2.19 -3.40 3.93
N GLU A 27 -3.02 -4.28 3.37
CA GLU A 27 -2.65 -5.67 3.14
C GLU A 27 -1.49 -5.74 2.13
N GLY A 28 -0.36 -6.32 2.55
CA GLY A 28 0.82 -6.48 1.71
C GLY A 28 1.36 -7.90 1.82
N ARG A 29 1.36 -8.63 0.70
CA ARG A 29 1.93 -9.98 0.64
C ARG A 29 3.42 -9.91 0.34
N LYS A 30 4.23 -10.43 1.26
CA LYS A 30 5.67 -10.61 1.05
C LYS A 30 5.90 -11.85 0.19
N LEU A 31 6.57 -11.68 -0.94
CA LEU A 31 6.99 -12.74 -1.84
C LEU A 31 8.28 -13.41 -1.33
N PRO A 32 8.59 -14.65 -1.78
CA PRO A 32 9.81 -15.36 -1.39
C PRO A 32 11.12 -14.60 -1.73
N ASN A 33 11.10 -13.74 -2.75
CA ASN A 33 12.22 -12.89 -3.14
C ASN A 33 12.38 -11.63 -2.25
N GLY A 34 11.53 -11.46 -1.24
CA GLY A 34 11.55 -10.32 -0.31
C GLY A 34 10.78 -9.09 -0.79
N GLU A 35 10.23 -9.09 -2.01
CA GLU A 35 9.36 -8.02 -2.50
C GLU A 35 8.00 -8.05 -1.80
N ILE A 36 7.36 -6.88 -1.71
CA ILE A 36 5.98 -6.77 -1.20
C ILE A 36 5.08 -6.41 -2.37
N ARG A 37 4.03 -7.22 -2.56
CA ARG A 37 2.95 -6.98 -3.50
C ARG A 37 1.68 -6.65 -2.73
N VAL A 38 0.99 -5.61 -3.18
CA VAL A 38 -0.35 -5.22 -2.71
C VAL A 38 -1.35 -5.60 -3.79
N ASP A 39 -2.45 -6.23 -3.41
CA ASP A 39 -3.53 -6.51 -4.35
C ASP A 39 -4.28 -5.20 -4.67
N PRO A 40 -4.56 -4.87 -5.95
CA PRO A 40 -5.38 -3.72 -6.30
C PRO A 40 -6.74 -3.68 -5.58
N ALA A 41 -7.35 -4.84 -5.28
CA ALA A 41 -8.61 -4.90 -4.56
C ALA A 41 -8.46 -4.42 -3.11
N ASP A 42 -7.41 -4.87 -2.41
CA ASP A 42 -7.10 -4.44 -1.05
C ASP A 42 -6.79 -2.94 -1.00
N LEU A 43 -6.10 -2.43 -2.04
CA LEU A 43 -5.82 -1.01 -2.18
C LEU A 43 -7.11 -0.17 -2.32
N ALA A 44 -8.07 -0.62 -3.11
CA ALA A 44 -9.34 0.06 -3.28
C ALA A 44 -10.17 0.07 -1.98
N VAL A 45 -10.14 -1.02 -1.23
CA VAL A 45 -10.77 -1.11 0.10
C VAL A 45 -10.09 -0.16 1.09
N PHE A 46 -8.76 -0.19 1.17
CA PHE A 46 -7.99 0.72 2.00
C PHE A 46 -8.34 2.18 1.73
N TRP A 47 -8.34 2.58 0.45
CA TRP A 47 -8.65 3.95 0.05
C TRP A 47 -10.07 4.38 0.43
N LYS A 48 -11.05 3.49 0.28
CA LYS A 48 -12.44 3.75 0.67
C LYS A 48 -12.58 4.12 2.14
N TYR A 49 -11.76 3.55 3.02
CA TYR A 49 -11.81 3.79 4.47
C TYR A 49 -10.79 4.83 4.96
N ARG A 50 -9.85 5.26 4.10
CA ARG A 50 -8.76 6.18 4.44
C ARG A 50 -8.51 7.20 3.31
N PRO A 51 -9.50 8.01 2.90
CA PRO A 51 -9.29 9.04 1.88
C PRO A 51 -8.36 10.17 2.36
N ASP A 52 -8.18 10.31 3.68
CA ASP A 52 -7.25 11.23 4.33
C ASP A 52 -5.77 10.80 4.23
N ALA A 53 -5.52 9.61 3.67
CA ALA A 53 -4.18 9.05 3.55
C ALA A 53 -3.37 9.60 2.36
N ALA A 54 -4.00 10.22 1.36
CA ALA A 54 -3.28 10.97 0.33
C ALA A 54 -3.01 12.38 0.85
N GLY A 55 -1.76 12.61 1.23
CA GLY A 55 -1.25 13.94 1.57
C GLY A 55 -0.93 14.75 0.32
#